data_AF-E1SR73-F1
#
_entry.id   AF-E1SR73-F1
#
_cell.length_a   1.000
_cell.length_b   1.000
_cell.length_c   1.000
_cell.angle_alpha   90.00
_cell.angle_beta   90.00
_cell.angle_gamma   90.00
#
_symmetry.space_group_name_H-M   'P 1'
#
loop_
_entity.id
_entity.type
_entity.pdbx_description
1 polymer ?
#
loop_
_entity_poly.entity_id
_entity_poly.type
_entity_poly.pdbx_seq_one_letter_code
_entity_poly.pdbx_strand_id
1 'polypeptide(L)'
;MSNKTLEIHLLGKAFSVACPTGQENQLRMVAEQLGQRLDQLRQRTGTGNLEQLAVMAALNLSHELLLAQQQQAVSQRQLETRIQVLQDAIEQALSERLQNRPKGVEADSATPYTDHDG
;
A
#
# COMPACT_ATOMS: atom_id res chain seq x y z
N MET A 1 -7.42 -9.70 -29.78
CA MET A 1 -7.95 -9.70 -28.40
C MET A 1 -9.44 -9.42 -28.48
N SER A 2 -10.31 -10.39 -28.21
CA SER A 2 -11.77 -10.22 -28.35
C SER A 2 -12.30 -9.41 -27.16
N ASN A 3 -12.62 -8.15 -27.38
CA ASN A 3 -13.27 -7.29 -26.37
C ASN A 3 -14.77 -7.55 -26.46
N LYS A 4 -15.38 -8.06 -25.39
CA LYS A 4 -16.83 -8.24 -25.33
C LYS A 4 -17.47 -6.91 -24.90
N THR A 5 -18.68 -6.63 -25.35
CA THR A 5 -19.45 -5.49 -24.86
C THR A 5 -20.37 -5.95 -23.73
N LEU A 6 -20.36 -5.26 -22.61
CA LEU A 6 -21.28 -5.47 -21.50
C LEU A 6 -22.28 -4.31 -21.46
N GLU A 7 -23.57 -4.63 -21.42
CA GLU A 7 -24.61 -3.64 -21.19
C GLU A 7 -24.80 -3.43 -19.68
N ILE A 8 -24.82 -2.17 -19.25
CA ILE A 8 -25.07 -1.74 -17.87
C ILE A 8 -26.18 -0.70 -17.83
N HIS A 9 -26.90 -0.61 -16.72
CA HIS A 9 -27.99 0.34 -16.54
C HIS A 9 -27.64 1.37 -15.46
N LEU A 10 -27.63 2.65 -15.81
CA LEU A 10 -27.33 3.77 -14.90
C LEU A 10 -28.36 4.86 -15.11
N LEU A 11 -28.91 5.42 -14.02
CA LEU A 11 -29.89 6.51 -14.09
C LEU A 11 -31.10 6.21 -15.01
N GLY A 12 -31.49 4.94 -15.12
CA GLY A 12 -32.56 4.48 -16.01
C GLY A 12 -32.22 4.44 -17.51
N LYS A 13 -30.94 4.57 -17.87
CA LYS A 13 -30.44 4.43 -19.25
C LYS A 13 -29.50 3.24 -19.38
N ALA A 14 -29.56 2.55 -20.51
CA ALA A 14 -28.64 1.49 -20.88
C ALA A 14 -27.36 2.07 -21.51
N PHE A 15 -26.20 1.55 -21.12
CA PHE A 15 -24.89 1.90 -21.63
C PHE A 15 -24.15 0.62 -22.04
N SER A 16 -23.56 0.62 -23.24
CA SER A 16 -22.68 -0.45 -23.68
C SER A 16 -21.23 -0.08 -23.40
N VAL A 17 -20.55 -0.88 -22.57
CA VAL A 17 -19.17 -0.64 -22.16
C VAL A 17 -18.29 -1.79 -22.64
N ALA A 18 -17.09 -1.47 -23.10
CA ALA A 18 -16.11 -2.48 -23.45
C ALA A 18 -15.66 -3.24 -22.19
N CYS A 19 -15.78 -4.56 -22.23
CA CYS A 19 -15.44 -5.45 -21.15
C CYS A 19 -14.27 -6.36 -21.57
N PRO A 20 -13.09 -6.19 -20.95
CA PRO A 20 -11.99 -7.14 -21.10
C PRO A 20 -12.43 -8.55 -20.69
N THR A 21 -11.88 -9.56 -21.36
CA THR A 21 -12.19 -10.95 -21.03
C THR A 21 -11.82 -11.25 -19.57
N GLY A 22 -12.76 -11.82 -18.81
CA GLY A 22 -12.57 -12.17 -17.40
C GLY A 22 -12.87 -11.05 -16.39
N GLN A 23 -13.16 -9.82 -16.83
CA GLN A 23 -13.48 -8.69 -15.94
C GLN A 23 -14.99 -8.40 -15.81
N GLU A 24 -15.84 -9.26 -16.39
CA GLU A 24 -17.30 -9.06 -16.46
C GLU A 24 -17.91 -8.81 -15.06
N ASN A 25 -17.55 -9.61 -14.07
CA ASN A 25 -18.05 -9.45 -12.69
C ASN A 25 -17.56 -8.16 -12.04
N GLN A 26 -16.28 -7.82 -12.20
CA GLN A 26 -15.73 -6.58 -11.66
C GLN A 26 -16.41 -5.36 -12.26
N LEU A 27 -16.63 -5.37 -13.58
CA LEU A 27 -17.31 -4.28 -14.28
C LEU A 27 -18.78 -4.13 -13.83
N ARG A 28 -19.50 -5.24 -13.60
CA ARG A 28 -20.85 -5.23 -13.02
C ARG A 28 -20.86 -4.62 -11.62
N MET A 29 -19.94 -5.03 -10.75
CA MET A 29 -19.83 -4.48 -9.40
C MET A 29 -19.54 -2.97 -9.43
N VAL A 30 -18.65 -2.52 -10.30
CA VAL A 30 -18.35 -1.08 -10.47
C VAL A 30 -19.59 -0.33 -10.98
N ALA A 31 -20.33 -0.89 -11.93
CA ALA A 31 -21.57 -0.30 -12.44
C ALA A 31 -22.64 -0.19 -11.35
N GLU A 32 -22.83 -1.23 -10.52
CA GLU A 32 -23.75 -1.21 -9.38
C GLU A 32 -23.35 -0.13 -8.36
N GLN A 33 -22.07 -0.03 -8.00
CA GLN A 33 -21.57 0.99 -7.08
C GLN A 33 -21.78 2.41 -7.64
N LEU A 34 -21.51 2.62 -8.93
CA LEU A 34 -21.74 3.90 -9.59
C LEU A 34 -23.24 4.24 -9.60
N GLY A 35 -24.10 3.26 -9.90
CA GLY A 35 -25.55 3.42 -9.86
C GLY A 35 -26.05 3.88 -8.48
N GLN A 36 -25.61 3.20 -7.41
CA GLN A 36 -25.97 3.57 -6.04
C GLN A 36 -25.52 5.00 -5.68
N ARG A 37 -24.29 5.39 -6.06
CA ARG A 37 -23.78 6.74 -5.81
C ARG A 37 -24.60 7.80 -6.56
N LEU A 38 -24.97 7.52 -7.81
CA LEU A 38 -25.80 8.40 -8.61
C LEU A 38 -27.21 8.55 -8.03
N ASP A 39 -27.81 7.47 -7.52
CA ASP A 39 -29.10 7.53 -6.82
C ASP A 39 -29.03 8.33 -5.52
N GLN A 40 -27.96 8.16 -4.73
CA GLN A 40 -27.72 8.96 -3.53
C GLN A 40 -27.55 10.44 -3.86
N LEU A 41 -26.81 10.77 -4.92
CA LEU A 41 -26.66 12.15 -5.38
C LEU A 41 -28.00 12.74 -5.80
N ARG A 42 -28.81 11.98 -6.55
CA ARG A 42 -30.16 12.40 -6.97
C ARG A 42 -31.05 12.71 -5.77
N GLN A 43 -31.01 11.88 -4.73
CA GLN A 43 -31.77 12.12 -3.49
C GLN A 43 -31.30 13.37 -2.74
N ARG A 44 -29.99 13.64 -2.72
CA ARG A 44 -29.39 14.77 -1.99
C ARG A 44 -29.58 16.11 -2.69
N THR A 45 -29.46 16.14 -4.01
CA THR A 45 -29.53 17.39 -4.77
C THR A 45 -30.96 17.76 -5.14
N GLY A 46 -31.89 16.80 -5.14
CA GLY A 46 -33.26 17.00 -5.60
C GLY A 46 -33.37 17.32 -7.10
N THR A 47 -32.26 17.27 -7.83
CA THR A 47 -32.18 17.59 -9.26
C THR A 47 -32.32 16.33 -10.10
N GLY A 48 -33.22 16.36 -11.10
CA GLY A 48 -33.39 15.28 -12.06
C GLY A 48 -32.44 15.35 -13.27
N ASN A 49 -31.54 16.35 -13.32
CA ASN A 49 -30.64 16.53 -14.46
C ASN A 49 -29.49 15.52 -14.39
N LEU A 50 -29.51 14.56 -15.31
CA LEU A 50 -28.54 13.48 -15.41
C LEU A 50 -27.11 13.98 -15.68
N GLU A 51 -26.94 15.06 -16.45
CA GLU A 51 -25.62 15.61 -16.77
C GLU A 51 -24.97 16.20 -15.51
N GLN A 52 -25.73 16.95 -14.71
CA GLN A 52 -25.23 17.48 -13.44
C GLN A 52 -24.89 16.35 -12.45
N LEU A 53 -25.72 15.32 -12.36
CA LEU A 53 -25.45 14.16 -11.50
C LEU A 53 -24.17 13.42 -11.94
N ALA A 54 -23.96 13.25 -13.24
CA ALA A 54 -22.76 12.63 -13.77
C ALA A 54 -21.49 13.47 -13.47
N VAL A 55 -21.55 14.80 -13.64
CA VAL A 55 -20.44 15.70 -13.32
C VAL A 55 -20.13 15.67 -11.83
N MET A 56 -21.15 15.71 -10.96
CA MET A 56 -20.96 15.61 -9.51
C MET A 56 -20.37 14.26 -9.10
N ALA A 57 -20.83 13.15 -9.68
CA ALA A 57 -20.27 11.84 -9.42
C ALA A 57 -18.80 11.74 -9.84
N ALA A 58 -18.46 12.26 -11.02
CA ALA A 58 -17.08 12.30 -11.51
C ALA A 58 -16.18 13.14 -10.60
N LEU A 59 -16.65 14.30 -10.14
CA LEU A 59 -15.90 15.16 -9.22
C LEU A 59 -15.66 14.47 -7.87
N ASN A 60 -16.68 13.84 -7.30
CA ASN A 60 -16.57 13.13 -6.03
C ASN A 60 -15.61 11.93 -6.14
N LEU A 61 -15.70 11.15 -7.21
CA LEU A 61 -14.78 10.03 -7.47
C LEU A 61 -13.33 10.52 -7.65
N SER A 62 -13.14 11.64 -8.33
CA SER A 62 -11.81 12.23 -8.53
C SER A 62 -11.21 12.72 -7.21
N HIS A 63 -12.04 13.31 -6.34
CA HIS A 63 -11.64 13.72 -5.01
C HIS A 63 -11.30 12.51 -4.12
N GLU A 64 -12.12 11.46 -4.11
CA GLU A 64 -11.83 10.21 -3.39
C GLU A 64 -10.52 9.57 -3.85
N LEU A 65 -10.28 9.51 -5.16
CA LEU A 65 -9.03 9.01 -5.73
C LEU A 65 -7.83 9.84 -5.28
N LEU A 66 -7.94 11.16 -5.32
CA LEU A 66 -6.88 12.06 -4.88
C LEU A 66 -6.55 11.88 -3.39
N LEU A 67 -7.57 11.71 -2.54
CA LEU A 67 -7.36 11.42 -1.12
C LEU A 67 -6.71 10.05 -0.90
N ALA A 68 -7.15 9.03 -1.64
CA ALA A 68 -6.56 7.69 -1.56
C ALA A 68 -5.08 7.68 -1.96
N GLN A 69 -4.72 8.40 -3.03
CA GLN A 69 -3.34 8.56 -3.49
C GLN A 69 -2.47 9.28 -2.45
N GLN A 70 -2.99 10.36 -1.84
CA GLN A 70 -2.28 11.07 -0.77
C GLN A 70 -2.06 10.17 0.45
N GLN A 71 -3.09 9.43 0.88
CA GLN A 71 -3.00 8.50 2.00
C GLN A 71 -2.00 7.38 1.72
N GLN A 72 -1.99 6.85 0.50
CA GLN A 72 -1.02 5.85 0.06
C GLN A 72 0.41 6.42 0.11
N ALA A 73 0.65 7.63 -0.38
CA ALA A 73 1.97 8.27 -0.34
C ALA A 73 2.46 8.55 1.09
N VAL A 74 1.55 8.87 2.02
CA VAL A 74 1.89 8.98 3.45
C VAL A 74 2.25 7.62 4.03
N SER A 75 1.46 6.58 3.74
CA SER A 75 1.71 5.23 4.22
C SER A 75 3.03 4.66 3.71
N GLN A 76 3.36 4.90 2.44
CA GLN A 76 4.65 4.50 1.85
C GLN A 76 5.82 5.17 2.57
N ARG A 77 5.77 6.49 2.79
CA ARG A 77 6.81 7.21 3.56
C ARG A 77 6.97 6.67 4.98
N GLN A 78 5.87 6.39 5.66
CA GLN A 78 5.91 5.80 7.01
C GLN A 78 6.57 4.40 7.01
N LEU A 79 6.28 3.59 5.99
CA LEU A 79 6.88 2.27 5.84
C LEU A 79 8.39 2.39 5.57
N GLU A 80 8.80 3.29 4.68
CA GLU A 80 10.21 3.58 4.40
C GLU A 80 10.96 4.03 5.66
N THR A 81 10.39 4.94 6.44
CA THR A 81 10.99 5.38 7.72
C THR A 81 11.15 4.19 8.68
N ARG A 82 10.14 3.32 8.81
CA ARG A 82 10.23 2.15 9.68
C ARG A 82 11.30 1.17 9.20
N ILE A 83 11.41 0.97 7.90
CA ILE A 83 12.44 0.13 7.29
C ILE A 83 13.83 0.70 7.59
N GLN A 84 14.02 2.02 7.50
CA GLN A 84 15.30 2.65 7.82
C GLN A 84 15.67 2.47 9.29
N VAL A 85 14.74 2.71 10.21
CA VAL A 85 14.98 2.50 11.65
C VAL A 85 15.37 1.06 11.97
N LEU A 86 14.73 0.08 11.31
CA LEU A 86 15.08 -1.32 11.49
C LEU A 86 16.47 -1.64 10.92
N GLN A 87 16.86 -1.05 9.80
CA GLN A 87 18.20 -1.20 9.23
C GLN A 87 19.26 -0.63 10.17
N ASP A 88 19.05 0.58 10.67
CA ASP A 88 19.98 1.25 11.59
C ASP A 88 20.15 0.44 12.88
N ALA A 89 19.06 -0.10 13.44
CA ALA A 89 19.09 -0.94 14.64
C ALA A 89 19.87 -2.26 14.41
N ILE A 90 19.72 -2.86 13.23
CA ILE A 90 20.49 -4.06 12.85
C ILE A 90 21.98 -3.73 12.73
N GLU A 91 22.33 -2.62 12.06
CA GLU A 91 23.71 -2.19 11.88
C GLU A 91 24.40 -1.87 13.21
N GLN A 92 23.69 -1.19 14.12
CA GLN A 92 24.17 -0.92 15.47
C GLN A 92 24.43 -2.22 16.24
N ALA A 93 23.47 -3.14 16.28
CA ALA A 93 23.61 -4.41 16.99
C ALA A 93 24.76 -5.28 16.44
N LEU A 94 24.97 -5.27 15.11
CA LEU A 94 26.10 -5.97 14.48
C LEU A 94 27.44 -5.31 14.83
N SER A 95 27.50 -3.98 14.78
CA SER A 95 28.71 -3.20 15.10
C SER A 95 29.13 -3.39 16.56
N GLU A 96 28.18 -3.33 17.49
CA GLU A 96 28.41 -3.59 18.91
C GLU A 96 28.99 -4.99 19.15
N ARG A 97 28.46 -6.03 18.48
CA ARG A 97 29.00 -7.39 18.59
C ARG A 97 30.42 -7.53 18.05
N LEU A 98 30.75 -6.84 16.96
CA LEU A 98 32.09 -6.84 16.39
C LEU A 98 33.09 -6.11 17.30
N GLN A 99 32.66 -5.04 17.97
CA GLN A 99 33.49 -4.28 18.92
C GLN A 99 33.68 -5.02 20.25
N ASN A 100 32.64 -5.71 20.75
CA ASN A 100 32.68 -6.50 21.99
C ASN A 100 33.23 -7.93 21.81
N ARG A 101 33.96 -8.21 20.73
CA ARG A 101 34.64 -9.51 20.58
C ARG A 101 35.71 -9.61 21.68
N PRO A 102 35.63 -10.59 22.61
CA PRO A 102 36.65 -10.72 23.64
C PRO A 102 37.99 -10.94 22.94
N LYS A 103 38.93 -10.00 23.13
CA LYS A 103 40.34 -10.23 22.79
C LYS A 103 40.74 -11.49 23.54
N GLY A 104 41.28 -12.46 22.80
CA GLY A 104 41.65 -13.77 23.33
C GLY A 104 42.36 -13.63 24.66
N VAL A 105 41.96 -14.47 25.61
CA VAL A 105 42.68 -14.80 26.84
C VAL A 105 44.16 -14.86 26.49
N GLU A 106 44.93 -13.88 27.00
CA GLU A 106 46.39 -13.95 26.98
C GLU A 106 46.78 -15.30 27.58
N ALA A 107 47.45 -16.12 26.78
CA ALA A 107 48.09 -17.33 27.27
C ALA A 107 49.13 -16.87 28.28
N ASP A 108 48.80 -17.07 29.55
CA ASP A 108 49.58 -16.74 30.73
C ASP A 108 51.03 -17.20 30.53
N SER A 109 51.90 -16.23 30.33
CA SER A 109 53.33 -16.42 30.31
C SER A 109 53.82 -16.56 31.74
N ALA A 110 54.35 -17.75 32.07
CA ALA A 110 55.51 -18.02 32.93
C ALA A 110 55.24 -19.07 34.00
N THR A 111 56.05 -20.13 33.99
CA THR A 111 57.10 -20.22 35.01
C THR A 111 58.34 -20.90 34.39
N PRO A 112 59.55 -20.33 34.54
CA PRO A 112 60.79 -21.09 34.40
C PRO A 112 60.89 -22.01 35.63
N TYR A 113 60.94 -23.32 35.40
CA TYR A 113 61.36 -24.27 36.43
C TYR A 113 62.82 -23.93 36.81
N THR A 114 63.02 -23.37 37.99
CA THR A 114 64.32 -23.31 38.66
C THR A 114 64.57 -24.67 39.31
N ASP A 115 65.48 -25.46 38.74
CA ASP A 115 66.08 -26.58 39.45
C ASP A 115 67.01 -26.01 40.53
N HIS A 116 66.64 -26.23 41.79
CA HIS A 116 67.55 -26.16 42.92
C HIS A 116 67.61 -27.53 43.59
N ASP A 117 68.86 -28.02 43.70
CA ASP A 117 69.43 -28.98 44.64
C ASP A 117 69.24 -30.50 44.44
N GLY A 118 70.40 -31.17 44.32
CA GLY A 118 70.59 -32.63 44.40
C GLY A 118 71.92 -33.10 43.80
#